data_AF-A0A2G8TKX5-F1
#
_entry.id   AF-A0A2G8TKX5-F1
#
_cell.length_a   1.000
_cell.length_b   1.000
_cell.length_c   1.000
_cell.angle_alpha   90.00
_cell.angle_beta   90.00
_cell.angle_gamma   90.00
#
_symmetry.space_group_name_H-M   'P 1'
#
loop_
_entity.id
_entity.type
_entity.pdbx_description
1 polymer ?
#
loop_
_entity_poly.entity_id
_entity_poly.type
_entity_poly.pdbx_seq_one_letter_code
_entity_poly.pdbx_strand_id
1 'polypeptide(L)'
;MDTSANDAARPNAPTVAPLRATGRPDHLTAQKVEVAIILQAMLGTPSAAEYLATNAVDPAVVSRVLYQPQFRRGRHDAQGVRC
;
A
#
# COMPACT_ATOMS: atom_id res chain seq x y z
N MET A 1 55.45 -7.12 -25.89
CA MET A 1 54.88 -7.24 -24.54
C MET A 1 54.87 -5.85 -23.98
N ASP A 2 53.72 -5.20 -23.85
CA ASP A 2 53.51 -4.19 -22.81
C ASP A 2 52.01 -4.00 -22.62
N THR A 3 51.67 -3.86 -21.34
CA THR A 3 50.43 -4.28 -20.71
C THR A 3 49.35 -3.22 -20.78
N SER A 4 48.10 -3.69 -20.90
CA SER A 4 46.83 -2.97 -20.78
C SER A 4 46.86 -1.78 -19.83
N ALA A 5 46.54 -0.61 -20.37
CA ALA A 5 46.14 0.54 -19.57
C ALA A 5 44.61 0.54 -19.37
N ASN A 6 44.23 0.33 -18.12
CA ASN A 6 43.25 1.16 -17.41
C ASN A 6 41.77 1.00 -17.80
N ASP A 7 41.12 -0.06 -17.29
CA ASP A 7 39.67 -0.09 -17.11
C ASP A 7 39.38 0.23 -15.63
N ALA A 8 39.35 1.52 -15.33
CA ALA A 8 39.08 2.03 -14.00
C ALA A 8 37.67 1.62 -13.56
N ALA A 9 37.62 1.00 -12.38
CA ALA A 9 36.45 0.57 -11.65
C ALA A 9 35.18 1.38 -11.94
N ARG A 10 34.10 0.68 -12.30
CA ARG A 10 32.72 1.19 -12.21
C ARG A 10 32.15 0.79 -10.85
N PRO A 11 32.16 1.61 -9.79
CA PRO A 11 31.61 1.20 -8.51
C PRO A 11 30.15 1.64 -8.44
N ASN A 12 29.26 1.07 -9.26
CA ASN A 12 27.83 1.32 -9.19
C ASN A 12 27.05 0.17 -9.81
N ALA A 13 27.32 -1.06 -9.37
CA ALA A 13 26.31 -2.10 -9.48
C ALA A 13 25.21 -1.77 -8.45
N PRO A 14 23.93 -1.61 -8.83
CA PRO A 14 22.88 -1.48 -7.84
C PRO A 14 22.88 -2.80 -7.06
N THR A 15 23.35 -2.76 -5.81
CA THR A 15 23.16 -3.86 -4.87
C THR A 15 21.66 -4.08 -4.78
N VAL A 16 21.15 -5.09 -5.50
CA VAL A 16 19.74 -5.45 -5.49
C VAL A 16 19.48 -6.01 -4.11
N ALA A 17 19.14 -5.13 -3.17
CA ALA A 17 18.71 -5.52 -1.84
C ALA A 17 17.59 -6.54 -2.03
N PRO A 18 17.65 -7.72 -1.39
CA PRO A 18 16.61 -8.72 -1.54
C PRO A 18 15.29 -8.06 -1.15
N LEU A 19 14.34 -8.04 -2.08
CA LEU A 19 12.98 -7.55 -1.87
C LEU A 19 12.37 -8.37 -0.73
N ARG A 20 12.44 -7.84 0.48
CA ARG A 20 11.79 -8.46 1.63
C ARG A 20 10.31 -8.25 1.43
N ALA A 21 9.57 -9.33 1.26
CA ALA A 21 8.12 -9.32 1.41
C ALA A 21 7.83 -8.91 2.86
N THR A 22 7.70 -7.60 3.10
CA THR A 22 7.10 -7.08 4.32
C THR A 22 5.65 -7.52 4.29
N GLY A 23 5.36 -8.68 4.88
CA GLY A 23 4.00 -9.15 5.08
C GLY A 23 3.24 -8.03 5.76
N ARG A 24 2.23 -7.50 5.07
CA ARG A 24 1.44 -6.39 5.58
C ARG A 24 0.77 -6.87 6.87
N PRO A 25 1.09 -6.34 8.06
CA PRO A 25 0.42 -6.74 9.29
C PRO A 25 -1.11 -6.46 9.22
N ASP A 26 -1.52 -5.66 8.24
CA ASP A 26 -2.88 -5.16 8.01
C ASP A 26 -3.83 -6.14 7.30
N HIS A 27 -3.51 -7.43 7.16
CA HIS A 27 -4.40 -8.34 6.42
C HIS A 27 -5.81 -8.42 7.04
N LEU A 28 -5.89 -8.35 8.38
CA LEU A 28 -7.15 -8.24 9.11
C LEU A 28 -7.82 -6.88 8.92
N THR A 29 -7.04 -5.80 8.79
CA THR A 29 -7.55 -4.45 8.52
C THR A 29 -8.16 -4.37 7.12
N ALA A 30 -7.56 -5.01 6.11
CA ALA A 30 -8.08 -5.04 4.75
C ALA A 30 -9.46 -5.72 4.69
N GLN A 31 -9.62 -6.86 5.35
CA GLN A 31 -10.91 -7.55 5.42
C GLN A 31 -11.98 -6.72 6.14
N LYS A 32 -11.64 -6.08 7.26
CA LYS A 32 -12.55 -5.16 7.97
C LYS A 32 -12.97 -3.98 7.11
N VAL A 33 -12.05 -3.44 6.30
CA VAL A 33 -12.35 -2.37 5.36
C VAL A 33 -13.32 -2.83 4.27
N GLU A 34 -13.17 -4.05 3.72
CA GLU A 34 -14.13 -4.60 2.75
C GLU A 34 -15.54 -4.73 3.33
N VAL A 35 -15.66 -5.26 4.56
CA VAL A 35 -16.95 -5.36 5.25
C VAL A 35 -17.56 -3.98 5.47
N ALA A 36 -16.78 -2.99 5.89
CA ALA A 36 -17.26 -1.64 6.11
C ALA A 36 -17.78 -0.97 4.82
N ILE A 37 -17.16 -1.25 3.67
CA ILE A 37 -17.61 -0.75 2.38
C ILE A 37 -18.99 -1.34 2.01
N ILE A 38 -19.20 -2.62 2.28
CA ILE A 38 -20.50 -3.28 2.05
C ILE A 38 -21.55 -2.69 3.00
N LEU A 39 -21.22 -2.54 4.30
CA LEU A 39 -22.10 -1.91 5.28
C LEU A 39 -22.46 -0.47 4.90
N GLN A 40 -21.50 0.30 4.38
CA GLN A 40 -21.74 1.66 3.91
C GLN A 40 -22.77 1.69 2.78
N ALA A 41 -22.69 0.74 1.84
CA ALA A 41 -23.62 0.63 0.73
C ALA A 41 -25.03 0.17 1.17
N MET A 42 -25.12 -0.65 2.22
CA MET A 42 -26.40 -1.22 2.68
C MET A 42 -27.11 -0.36 3.72
N LEU A 43 -26.37 0.23 4.66
CA LEU A 43 -26.89 0.88 5.87
C LEU A 43 -26.48 2.35 5.97
N GLY A 44 -25.61 2.81 5.09
CA GLY A 44 -25.07 4.15 5.09
C GLY A 44 -23.77 4.30 5.88
N THR A 45 -23.15 5.46 5.69
CA THR A 45 -21.85 5.82 6.28
C THR A 45 -21.77 5.73 7.81
N PRO A 46 -22.80 6.10 8.60
CA PRO A 46 -22.73 6.03 10.06
C PRO A 46 -22.47 4.60 10.58
N SER A 47 -23.20 3.60 10.07
CA SER A 47 -23.03 2.20 10.49
C SER A 47 -21.67 1.64 10.09
N ALA A 48 -21.13 2.04 8.94
CA ALA A 48 -19.80 1.64 8.51
C ALA A 48 -18.69 2.26 9.37
N ALA A 49 -18.84 3.52 9.78
CA ALA A 49 -17.92 4.20 10.68
C ALA A 49 -17.89 3.54 12.06
N GLU A 50 -19.07 3.22 12.61
CA GLU A 50 -19.20 2.52 13.89
C GLU A 50 -18.56 1.13 13.86
N TYR A 51 -18.78 0.37 12.78
CA TYR A 51 -18.15 -0.94 12.59
C TYR A 51 -16.61 -0.84 12.60
N LEU A 52 -16.03 0.12 11.89
CA LEU A 52 -14.58 0.32 11.83
C LEU A 52 -13.99 0.78 13.17
N ALA A 53 -14.69 1.67 13.88
CA ALA A 53 -14.29 2.15 15.19
C ALA A 53 -14.28 1.01 16.23
N THR A 54 -15.33 0.18 16.24
CA THR A 54 -15.43 -1.02 17.10
C THR A 54 -14.29 -2.00 16.84
N ASN A 55 -13.80 -2.02 15.61
CA ASN A 55 -12.72 -2.89 15.16
C ASN A 55 -11.31 -2.30 15.34
N ALA A 56 -11.19 -1.18 16.06
CA ALA A 56 -9.95 -0.45 16.33
C ALA A 56 -9.17 -0.05 15.07
N VAL A 57 -9.89 0.24 13.98
CA VAL A 57 -9.27 0.77 12.76
C VAL A 57 -8.96 2.25 12.98
N ASP A 58 -7.73 2.65 12.63
CA ASP A 58 -7.26 4.03 12.79
C ASP A 58 -8.22 5.04 12.13
N PRO A 59 -8.61 6.14 12.82
CA PRO A 59 -9.53 7.14 12.28
C PRO A 59 -9.11 7.77 10.94
N ALA A 60 -7.80 7.92 10.69
CA ALA A 60 -7.29 8.40 9.40
C ALA A 60 -7.55 7.39 8.29
N VAL A 61 -7.47 6.09 8.60
CA VAL A 61 -7.87 5.02 7.66
C VAL A 61 -9.38 5.03 7.46
N VAL A 62 -10.18 5.16 8.51
CA VAL A 62 -11.65 5.21 8.43
C VAL A 62 -12.12 6.36 7.55
N SER A 63 -11.62 7.57 7.78
CA SER A 63 -11.97 8.74 6.98
C SER A 63 -11.60 8.56 5.51
N ARG A 64 -10.40 8.04 5.23
CA ARG A 64 -9.98 7.75 3.85
C ARG A 64 -10.86 6.68 3.21
N VAL A 65 -11.19 5.62 3.92
CA VAL A 65 -12.04 4.56 3.40
C VAL A 65 -13.42 5.12 3.08
N LEU A 66 -14.11 5.77 4.02
CA LEU A 66 -15.52 6.13 3.85
C LEU A 66 -15.74 7.33 2.91
N TYR A 67 -14.83 8.30 2.89
CA TYR A 67 -15.02 9.57 2.17
C TYR A 67 -14.12 9.75 0.95
N GLN A 68 -13.08 8.92 0.81
CA GLN A 68 -12.07 9.05 -0.25
C GLN A 68 -11.90 7.74 -1.04
N PRO A 69 -12.99 7.18 -1.62
CA PRO A 69 -12.96 5.90 -2.32
C PRO A 69 -11.93 5.83 -3.45
N GLN A 70 -11.69 6.94 -4.14
CA GLN A 70 -10.71 7.08 -5.23
C GLN A 70 -9.26 6.88 -4.78
N PHE A 71 -8.97 7.00 -3.48
CA PHE A 71 -7.64 6.78 -2.91
C PHE A 71 -7.50 5.40 -2.22
N ARG A 72 -8.52 4.53 -2.32
CA ARG A 72 -8.48 3.16 -1.76
C ARG A 72 -7.51 2.24 -2.53
N ARG A 73 -7.31 2.51 -3.82
CA ARG A 73 -6.24 1.90 -4.61
C ARG A 73 -5.18 2.97 -4.83
N GLY A 74 -3.91 2.63 -4.57
CA GLY A 74 -2.80 3.46 -5.03
C GLY A 74 -3.04 3.80 -6.51
N ARG A 75 -2.84 5.06 -6.87
CA ARG A 75 -3.07 5.59 -8.22
C ARG A 75 -2.58 4.56 -9.25
N HIS A 76 -3.52 3.92 -9.97
CA HIS A 76 -3.19 3.14 -11.16
C HIS A 76 -3.25 4.12 -12.33
N ASP A 77 -2.26 4.99 -12.42
CA ASP A 77 -1.92 5.60 -13.70
C ASP A 77 -1.41 4.52 -14.66
N ALA A 78 -1.51 4.79 -15.97
CA ALA A 78 -1.17 3.87 -17.07
C ALA A 78 0.28 3.33 -17.05
N GLN A 79 1.07 3.70 -16.05
CA GLN A 79 2.46 3.29 -15.86
C GLN A 79 2.67 2.24 -14.77
N GLY A 80 1.60 1.74 -14.14
CA GLY A 80 1.71 0.70 -13.11
C GLY A 80 2.32 1.23 -11.80
N VAL A 81 2.10 0.46 -10.73
CA VAL A 81 2.53 0.77 -9.38
C VAL A 81 4.04 0.99 -9.36
N ARG A 82 4.49 2.24 -9.17
CA ARG A 82 5.89 2.50 -8.84
C ARG A 82 6.08 2.21 -7.36
N CYS A 83 6.63 1.04 -7.08
CA CYS A 83 7.20 0.65 -5.79
C CYS A 83 8.47 1.44 -5.47
#